data_AF-A0A538J8Y8-F1
#
_entry.id   AF-A0A538J8Y8-F1
#
_cell.length_a   1.000
_cell.length_b   1.000
_cell.length_c   1.000
_cell.angle_alpha   90.00
_cell.angle_beta   90.00
_cell.angle_gamma   90.00
#
_symmetry.space_group_name_H-M   'P 1'
#
loop_
_entity.id
_entity.type
_entity.pdbx_description
1 polymer ?
#
loop_
_entity_poly.entity_id
_entity_poly.type
_entity_poly.pdbx_seq_one_letter_code
_entity_poly.pdbx_strand_id
1 'polypeptide(L)'
;MCNLSVASSIRNPEVADWRSDRIGGAMEVTREIVFPDPPDEVWRALTEAEQLEEWFANDVELDPREGGDGVFRWDDGEERRAKVLVAEPGERLVLDWDEQGEVEFTLEEVEEGTRLLVRESTPEFSTALELRALALTYA
;
A
#
# COMPACT_ATOMS: atom_id res chain seq x y z
N MET A 1 14.19 14.14 4.62
CA MET A 1 15.05 12.99 4.99
C MET A 1 14.25 11.89 5.70
N CYS A 2 12.91 12.00 5.80
CA CYS A 2 12.07 11.10 6.58
C CYS A 2 11.27 10.10 5.67
N ASN A 3 10.84 10.52 4.48
CA ASN A 3 10.17 9.68 3.44
C ASN A 3 10.84 8.32 3.11
N LEU A 4 12.17 8.25 3.06
CA LEU A 4 12.90 7.01 2.74
C LEU A 4 12.74 5.94 3.83
N SER A 5 12.47 6.33 5.08
CA SER A 5 12.29 5.40 6.20
C SER A 5 10.95 4.67 6.09
N VAL A 6 9.87 5.41 5.77
CA VAL A 6 8.53 4.85 5.53
C VAL A 6 8.56 3.88 4.35
N ALA A 7 9.11 4.31 3.21
CA ALA A 7 9.26 3.47 2.04
C ALA A 7 10.16 2.24 2.28
N SER A 8 11.13 2.30 3.19
CA SER A 8 11.99 1.16 3.55
C SER A 8 11.31 0.18 4.51
N SER A 9 10.49 0.67 5.45
CA SER A 9 9.77 -0.21 6.40
C SER A 9 8.64 -0.98 5.71
N ILE A 10 7.95 -0.39 4.72
CA ILE A 10 6.97 -1.11 3.89
C ILE A 10 7.63 -2.27 3.15
N ARG A 11 8.91 -2.13 2.79
CA ARG A 11 9.70 -3.14 2.06
C ARG A 11 10.29 -4.24 2.95
N ASN A 12 10.31 -4.09 4.28
CA ASN A 12 11.01 -5.04 5.15
C ASN A 12 10.08 -6.13 5.72
N PRO A 13 10.24 -7.41 5.34
CA PRO A 13 9.35 -8.47 5.79
C PRO A 13 9.49 -8.82 7.29
N GLU A 14 10.56 -8.38 7.96
CA GLU A 14 10.78 -8.62 9.40
C GLU A 14 9.87 -7.78 10.32
N VAL A 15 9.25 -6.69 9.82
CA VAL A 15 8.38 -5.82 10.62
C VAL A 15 6.88 -6.14 10.50
N ALA A 16 6.49 -6.93 9.49
CA ALA A 16 5.10 -7.26 9.23
C ALA A 16 4.69 -8.55 9.95
N ASP A 17 3.72 -8.49 10.85
CA ASP A 17 3.02 -9.69 11.37
C ASP A 17 2.03 -10.18 10.30
N TRP A 18 2.26 -11.38 9.78
CA TRP A 18 1.48 -11.93 8.67
C TRP A 18 0.30 -12.75 9.19
N ARG A 19 -0.93 -12.25 9.01
CA ARG A 19 -2.16 -13.03 9.23
C ARG A 19 -2.94 -13.16 7.93
N SER A 20 -3.09 -14.41 7.48
CA SER A 20 -3.94 -14.76 6.34
C SER A 20 -5.11 -15.60 6.83
N ASP A 21 -6.33 -15.16 6.52
CA ASP A 21 -7.55 -15.94 6.72
C ASP A 21 -8.19 -16.27 5.37
N ARG A 22 -8.83 -17.43 5.27
CA ARG A 22 -9.50 -17.87 4.05
C ARG A 22 -11.01 -17.88 4.31
N ILE A 23 -11.68 -16.79 3.97
CA ILE A 23 -13.13 -16.66 4.09
C ILE A 23 -13.77 -16.88 2.72
N GLY A 24 -14.55 -17.96 2.57
CA GLY A 24 -15.55 -18.07 1.49
C GLY A 24 -15.03 -18.06 0.04
N GLY A 25 -13.77 -18.43 -0.22
CA GLY A 25 -13.20 -18.50 -1.57
C GLY A 25 -12.37 -17.28 -1.98
N ALA A 26 -12.43 -16.18 -1.23
CA ALA A 26 -11.52 -15.05 -1.36
C ALA A 26 -10.31 -15.21 -0.42
N MET A 27 -9.15 -14.70 -0.83
CA MET A 27 -7.97 -14.62 0.04
C MET A 27 -7.85 -13.20 0.60
N GLU A 28 -7.83 -13.12 1.93
CA GLU A 28 -7.58 -11.87 2.64
C GLU A 28 -6.24 -11.94 3.35
N VAL A 29 -5.42 -10.91 3.14
CA VAL A 29 -4.14 -10.76 3.82
C VAL A 29 -4.14 -9.44 4.56
N THR A 30 -3.90 -9.51 5.87
CA THR A 30 -3.73 -8.31 6.69
C THR A 30 -2.27 -8.21 7.11
N ARG A 31 -1.71 -7.01 6.99
CA ARG A 31 -0.37 -6.65 7.44
C ARG A 31 -0.44 -5.43 8.35
N GLU A 32 0.39 -5.44 9.37
CA GLU A 32 0.56 -4.32 10.30
C GLU A 32 2.02 -3.87 10.27
N ILE A 33 2.26 -2.57 10.19
CA ILE A 33 3.59 -1.95 10.24
C ILE A 33 3.52 -0.72 11.15
N VAL A 34 4.51 -0.52 12.02
CA VAL A 34 4.64 0.69 12.84
C VAL A 34 5.80 1.55 12.32
N PHE A 35 5.53 2.81 12.04
CA PHE A 35 6.49 3.82 11.62
C PHE A 35 6.76 4.79 12.76
N PRO A 36 8.01 5.29 12.91
CA PRO A 36 8.34 6.35 13.85
C PRO A 36 7.89 7.76 13.37
N ASP A 37 7.31 7.84 12.17
CA ASP A 37 6.88 9.07 11.51
C ASP A 37 5.39 9.38 11.83
N PRO A 38 4.96 10.66 11.79
CA PRO A 38 3.57 11.04 12.05
C PRO A 38 2.62 10.62 10.92
N PRO A 39 1.29 10.52 11.18
CA PRO A 39 0.33 10.00 10.21
C PRO A 39 0.30 10.78 8.89
N ASP A 40 0.45 12.10 8.94
CA ASP A 40 0.54 12.97 7.76
C ASP A 40 1.73 12.63 6.85
N GLU A 41 2.82 12.15 7.41
CA GLU A 41 4.00 11.77 6.63
C GLU A 41 3.82 10.41 5.96
N VAL A 42 3.30 9.43 6.71
CA VAL A 42 2.95 8.12 6.16
C VAL A 42 1.87 8.27 5.09
N TRP A 43 0.89 9.14 5.30
CA TRP A 43 -0.16 9.44 4.32
C TRP A 43 0.40 9.96 3.00
N ARG A 44 1.33 10.92 3.05
CA ARG A 44 1.97 11.46 1.85
C ARG A 44 2.75 10.37 1.11
N ALA A 45 3.43 9.48 1.81
CA ALA A 45 4.13 8.36 1.18
C ALA A 45 3.19 7.36 0.45
N LEU A 46 1.91 7.33 0.83
CA LEU A 46 0.88 6.49 0.22
C LEU A 46 0.04 7.20 -0.86
N THR A 47 0.09 8.53 -0.94
CA THR A 47 -0.79 9.32 -1.82
C THR A 47 -0.06 10.20 -2.82
N GLU A 48 1.22 10.53 -2.57
CA GLU A 48 2.04 11.30 -3.50
C GLU A 48 2.66 10.34 -4.53
N ALA A 49 2.35 10.58 -5.80
CA ALA A 49 2.90 9.82 -6.93
C ALA A 49 4.43 9.73 -6.87
N GLU A 50 5.11 10.86 -6.67
CA GLU A 50 6.57 10.91 -6.57
C GLU A 50 7.13 9.99 -5.48
N GLN A 51 6.39 9.80 -4.37
CA GLN A 51 6.81 8.90 -3.30
C GLN A 51 6.51 7.44 -3.64
N LEU A 52 5.35 7.15 -4.25
CA LEU A 52 5.00 5.81 -4.70
C LEU A 52 5.95 5.30 -5.79
N GLU A 53 6.47 6.19 -6.63
CA GLU A 53 7.47 5.88 -7.66
C GLU A 53 8.82 5.42 -7.07
N GLU A 54 9.14 5.79 -5.82
CA GLU A 54 10.40 5.40 -5.18
C GLU A 54 10.41 3.94 -4.69
N TRP A 55 9.24 3.31 -4.56
CA TRP A 55 9.14 2.00 -3.91
C TRP A 55 8.10 1.04 -4.46
N PHE A 56 7.06 1.52 -5.16
CA PHE A 56 5.92 0.71 -5.57
C PHE A 56 5.86 0.46 -7.08
N ALA A 57 5.85 1.52 -7.88
CA ALA A 57 5.78 1.44 -9.33
C ALA A 57 6.84 2.35 -9.98
N ASN A 58 7.01 2.28 -11.29
CA ASN A 58 7.98 3.13 -11.98
C ASN A 58 7.40 4.49 -12.37
N ASP A 59 6.10 4.54 -12.61
CA ASP A 59 5.35 5.73 -12.97
C ASP A 59 3.95 5.62 -12.35
N VAL A 60 3.54 6.65 -11.62
CA VAL A 60 2.31 6.66 -10.84
C VAL A 60 1.52 7.93 -11.14
N GLU A 61 0.25 7.75 -11.49
CA GLU A 61 -0.74 8.82 -11.51
C GLU A 61 -1.79 8.46 -10.48
N LEU A 62 -2.05 9.32 -9.49
CA LEU A 62 -3.07 9.07 -8.47
C LEU A 62 -3.79 10.37 -8.12
N ASP A 63 -5.13 10.37 -8.17
CA ASP A 63 -5.95 11.41 -7.55
C ASP A 63 -6.42 10.92 -6.17
N PRO A 64 -5.77 11.32 -5.06
CA PRO A 64 -6.06 10.84 -3.71
C PRO A 64 -7.31 11.52 -3.12
N ARG A 65 -8.43 11.40 -3.82
CA ARG A 65 -9.75 11.87 -3.42
C ARG A 65 -10.75 10.77 -3.64
N GLU A 66 -11.80 10.74 -2.84
CA GLU A 66 -12.91 9.81 -3.05
C GLU A 66 -13.46 9.93 -4.49
N GLY A 67 -13.55 8.79 -5.18
CA GLY A 67 -13.96 8.69 -6.57
C GLY A 67 -12.84 8.93 -7.60
N GLY A 68 -11.64 9.34 -7.14
CA GLY A 68 -10.46 9.55 -7.97
C GLY A 68 -9.98 8.29 -8.67
N ASP A 69 -9.19 8.49 -9.72
CA ASP A 69 -8.59 7.41 -10.50
C ASP A 69 -7.08 7.35 -10.23
N GLY A 70 -6.53 6.14 -10.28
CA GLY A 70 -5.12 5.85 -10.16
C GLY A 70 -4.64 4.96 -11.30
N VAL A 71 -3.44 5.21 -11.81
CA VAL A 71 -2.75 4.41 -12.81
C VAL A 71 -1.32 4.17 -12.35
N PHE A 72 -0.94 2.90 -12.28
CA PHE A 72 0.38 2.45 -11.84
C PHE A 72 1.02 1.68 -12.97
N ARG A 73 2.24 2.06 -13.37
CA ARG A 73 2.97 1.47 -14.49
C ARG A 73 4.33 0.94 -14.02
N TRP A 74 4.70 -0.23 -14.51
CA TRP A 74 5.98 -0.89 -14.24
C TRP A 74 6.80 -1.03 -15.53
N ASP A 75 8.14 -1.09 -15.40
CA ASP A 75 9.08 -1.16 -16.54
C ASP A 75 8.91 -2.42 -17.42
N ASP A 76 8.32 -3.49 -16.87
CA ASP A 76 7.98 -4.72 -17.61
C ASP A 76 6.78 -4.52 -18.57
N GLY A 77 6.16 -3.35 -18.56
CA GLY A 77 4.97 -3.01 -19.36
C GLY A 77 3.65 -3.40 -18.69
N GLU A 78 3.68 -3.89 -17.46
CA GLU A 78 2.48 -4.04 -16.65
C GLU A 78 1.91 -2.66 -16.30
N GLU A 79 0.60 -2.51 -16.41
CA GLU A 79 -0.13 -1.34 -15.95
C GLU A 79 -1.35 -1.83 -15.17
N ARG A 80 -1.63 -1.18 -14.04
CA ARG A 80 -2.82 -1.41 -13.21
C ARG A 80 -3.53 -0.09 -12.98
N ARG A 81 -4.85 -0.17 -13.05
CA ARG A 81 -5.75 0.95 -12.78
C ARG A 81 -6.39 0.67 -11.43
N ALA A 82 -6.58 1.73 -10.67
CA ALA A 82 -7.21 1.70 -9.37
C ALA A 82 -8.26 2.80 -9.29
N LYS A 83 -9.33 2.56 -8.55
CA LYS A 83 -10.30 3.57 -8.17
C LYS A 83 -10.18 3.84 -6.67
N VAL A 84 -10.07 5.11 -6.31
CA VAL A 84 -10.06 5.53 -4.91
C VAL A 84 -11.49 5.48 -4.38
N LEU A 85 -11.80 4.48 -3.55
CA LEU A 85 -13.12 4.33 -2.94
C LEU A 85 -13.29 5.22 -1.72
N VAL A 86 -12.22 5.40 -0.94
CA VAL A 86 -12.19 6.23 0.26
C VAL A 86 -10.84 6.92 0.33
N ALA A 87 -10.82 8.21 0.65
CA ALA A 87 -9.60 8.97 0.95
C ALA A 87 -9.85 9.95 2.09
N GLU A 88 -9.45 9.54 3.29
CA GLU A 88 -9.49 10.31 4.54
C GLU A 88 -8.04 10.66 4.92
N PRO A 89 -7.62 11.92 4.72
CA PRO A 89 -6.23 12.32 4.93
C PRO A 89 -5.69 11.98 6.32
N GLY A 90 -4.60 11.22 6.37
CA GLY A 90 -3.95 10.82 7.62
C GLY A 90 -4.63 9.67 8.37
N GLU A 91 -5.74 9.13 7.84
CA GLU A 91 -6.57 8.15 8.54
C GLU A 91 -6.84 6.89 7.70
N ARG A 92 -7.31 7.03 6.45
CA ARG A 92 -7.75 5.87 5.66
C ARG A 92 -7.72 6.10 4.15
N LEU A 93 -7.19 5.13 3.42
CA LEU A 93 -7.20 5.10 1.96
C LEU A 93 -7.65 3.73 1.48
N VAL A 94 -8.68 3.69 0.62
CA VAL A 94 -9.16 2.44 0.01
C VAL A 94 -9.03 2.53 -1.50
N LEU A 95 -8.33 1.58 -2.09
CA LEU A 95 -8.11 1.45 -3.53
C LEU A 95 -8.74 0.14 -4.02
N ASP A 96 -9.62 0.27 -5.00
CA ASP A 96 -10.19 -0.86 -5.74
C ASP A 96 -9.40 -1.06 -7.03
N TRP A 97 -8.82 -2.24 -7.23
CA TRP A 97 -8.09 -2.63 -8.43
C TRP A 97 -9.00 -3.32 -9.45
N ASP A 98 -10.25 -2.85 -9.55
CA ASP A 98 -11.33 -3.49 -10.29
C ASP A 98 -11.50 -4.97 -9.87
N GLU A 99 -11.70 -5.87 -10.84
CA GLU A 99 -11.92 -7.31 -10.63
C GLU A 99 -10.70 -8.05 -10.05
N GLN A 100 -9.59 -7.35 -9.78
CA GLN A 100 -8.33 -7.94 -9.30
C GLN A 100 -8.19 -7.90 -7.77
N GLY A 101 -8.99 -7.10 -7.07
CA GLY A 101 -9.01 -7.03 -5.61
C GLY A 101 -9.07 -5.62 -5.04
N GLU A 102 -9.20 -5.53 -3.73
CA GLU A 102 -9.26 -4.28 -2.97
C GLU A 102 -8.07 -4.20 -2.00
N VAL A 103 -7.56 -2.99 -1.82
CA VAL A 103 -6.54 -2.64 -0.82
C VAL A 103 -7.08 -1.54 0.08
N GLU A 104 -7.00 -1.76 1.38
CA GLU A 104 -7.34 -0.79 2.41
C GLU A 104 -6.12 -0.49 3.26
N PHE A 105 -5.76 0.79 3.33
CA PHE A 105 -4.76 1.35 4.24
C PHE A 105 -5.49 2.08 5.37
N THR A 106 -5.21 1.71 6.62
CA THR A 106 -5.68 2.43 7.80
C THR A 106 -4.48 2.91 8.60
N LEU A 107 -4.44 4.20 8.91
CA LEU A 107 -3.40 4.84 9.69
C LEU A 107 -3.95 5.17 11.07
N GLU A 108 -3.24 4.74 12.11
CA GLU A 108 -3.59 4.99 13.49
C GLU A 108 -2.39 5.61 14.21
N GLU A 109 -2.59 6.76 14.87
CA GLU A 109 -1.55 7.35 15.72
C GLU A 109 -1.34 6.48 16.97
N VAL A 110 -0.08 6.12 17.23
CA VAL A 110 0.35 5.30 18.36
C VAL A 110 1.50 5.99 19.10
N GLU A 111 1.80 5.56 20.33
CA GLU A 111 2.86 6.18 21.15
C GLU A 111 4.25 6.20 20.46
N GLU A 112 4.49 5.22 19.58
CA GLU A 112 5.76 5.04 18.86
C GLU A 112 5.79 5.76 17.49
N GLY A 113 4.68 6.38 17.06
CA GLY A 113 4.53 7.08 15.78
C GLY A 113 3.19 6.75 15.11
N THR A 114 3.22 6.06 13.98
CA THR A 114 2.00 5.69 13.21
C THR A 114 1.97 4.20 12.93
N ARG A 115 0.87 3.55 13.28
CA ARG A 115 0.55 2.19 12.86
C ARG A 115 -0.19 2.24 11.52
N LEU A 116 0.33 1.56 10.51
CA LEU A 116 -0.32 1.31 9.24
C LEU A 116 -0.84 -0.13 9.22
N LEU A 117 -2.15 -0.28 9.04
CA LEU A 117 -2.79 -1.54 8.72
C LEU A 117 -3.06 -1.59 7.22
N VAL A 118 -2.57 -2.62 6.55
CA VAL A 118 -2.82 -2.90 5.14
C VAL A 118 -3.68 -4.15 5.06
N ARG A 119 -4.87 -4.03 4.50
CA ARG A 119 -5.78 -5.15 4.24
C ARG A 119 -5.94 -5.32 2.74
N GLU A 120 -5.56 -6.48 2.24
CA GLU A 120 -5.68 -6.85 0.83
C GLU A 120 -6.71 -7.97 0.69
N SER A 121 -7.68 -7.81 -0.19
CA SER A 121 -8.70 -8.81 -0.48
C SER A 121 -8.70 -9.13 -1.97
N THR A 122 -8.37 -10.37 -2.35
CA THR A 122 -8.31 -10.80 -3.75
C THR A 122 -9.25 -12.00 -4.01
N PRO A 123 -9.97 -12.02 -5.15
CA PRO A 123 -10.87 -13.13 -5.49
C PRO A 123 -10.11 -14.40 -5.92
N GLU A 124 -8.95 -14.26 -6.56
CA GLU A 124 -8.05 -15.35 -6.93
C GLU A 124 -6.61 -14.86 -6.68
N PHE A 125 -5.68 -15.78 -6.36
CA PHE A 125 -4.28 -15.46 -6.01
C PHE A 125 -3.62 -14.63 -7.13
N SER A 126 -3.76 -13.30 -7.03
CA SER A 126 -3.28 -12.33 -8.00
C SER A 126 -2.06 -11.65 -7.42
N THR A 127 -1.10 -11.39 -8.30
CA THR A 127 0.26 -10.89 -8.09
C THR A 127 0.35 -9.52 -7.37
N ALA A 128 -0.76 -8.99 -6.87
CA ALA A 128 -0.79 -7.87 -5.92
C ALA A 128 -0.06 -8.20 -4.61
N LEU A 129 -0.03 -9.48 -4.21
CA LEU A 129 0.70 -9.93 -3.02
C LEU A 129 2.23 -9.87 -3.14
N GLU A 130 2.75 -9.44 -4.31
CA GLU A 130 4.12 -8.95 -4.50
C GLU A 130 4.15 -7.41 -4.62
N LEU A 131 3.48 -6.69 -3.72
CA LEU A 131 4.04 -5.45 -3.16
C LEU A 131 5.47 -5.82 -2.69
N ARG A 132 6.47 -5.71 -3.57
CA ARG A 132 7.76 -6.44 -3.50
C ARG A 132 8.32 -6.56 -2.08
N ALA A 133 8.00 -7.67 -1.43
CA ALA A 133 8.87 -8.35 -0.48
C ALA A 133 10.19 -8.82 -1.17
N LEU A 134 10.32 -8.60 -2.49
CA LEU A 134 11.53 -8.76 -3.31
C LEU A 134 12.28 -7.44 -3.58
N ALA A 135 12.27 -6.49 -2.66
CA ALA A 135 13.39 -5.53 -2.57
C ALA A 135 14.57 -6.09 -1.74
N LEU A 136 14.55 -7.38 -1.39
CA LEU A 136 15.75 -8.12 -1.03
C LEU A 136 16.21 -8.91 -2.25
N THR A 137 17.12 -8.32 -3.03
CA THR A 137 18.39 -8.89 -3.52
C THR A 137 18.95 -7.90 -4.56
N TYR A 138 20.20 -7.44 -4.38
CA TYR A 138 20.93 -6.40 -5.15
C TYR A 138 20.62 -4.96 -4.71
N ALA A 139 21.54 -4.20 -4.08
CA ALA A 139 22.99 -4.32 -3.95
C ALA A 139 23.49 -3.68 -2.63
#